data_AF-A0A2D2AUC9-F1
#
_entry.id   AF-A0A2D2AUC9-F1
#
_cell.length_a   1.000
_cell.length_b   1.000
_cell.length_c   1.000
_cell.angle_alpha   90.00
_cell.angle_beta   90.00
_cell.angle_gamma   90.00
#
_symmetry.space_group_name_H-M   'P 1'
#
loop_
_entity.id
_entity.type
_entity.pdbx_description
1 polymer ?
#
loop_
_entity_poly.entity_id
_entity_poly.type
_entity_poly.pdbx_seq_one_letter_code
_entity_poly.pdbx_strand_id
1 'polypeptide(L)'
;MAASDLEDAGDLDGAITLYRRAAILGDRTAQMNLGVILSRPGSPHEAEGLRWSYRATRSGEAAPAWNLAMHHRMRGNRRRYFHWLKVAADRGDEEAITFQRVIADIRRRGGRAPMLFLEEIDTSVVGMMLDAFLKGEEDAASLQKWAEAIVRGEAALGPPRSRLIAEVVDEMALTRPRMTKRRARELIFKLG
;
A
#
# COMPACT_ATOMS: atom_id res chain seq x y z
N MET A 1 32.69 0.20 10.07
CA MET A 1 31.25 -0.02 10.28
C MET A 1 30.53 0.57 9.09
N ALA A 2 29.68 -0.21 8.42
CA ALA A 2 28.90 0.26 7.30
C ALA A 2 27.74 1.15 7.78
N ALA A 3 27.18 1.96 6.88
CA ALA A 3 26.01 2.80 7.21
C ALA A 3 24.79 1.98 7.63
N SER A 4 24.60 0.80 7.00
CA SER A 4 23.54 -0.16 7.37
C SER A 4 23.72 -0.71 8.78
N ASP A 5 24.96 -1.01 9.20
CA ASP A 5 25.22 -1.55 10.54
C ASP A 5 24.83 -0.54 11.64
N LEU A 6 25.07 0.76 11.37
CA LEU A 6 24.66 1.85 12.28
C LEU A 6 23.14 2.02 12.30
N GLU A 7 22.49 1.89 11.14
CA GLU A 7 21.04 1.91 11.03
C GLU A 7 20.40 0.76 11.82
N ASP A 8 20.91 -0.46 11.66
CA ASP A 8 20.46 -1.65 12.37
C ASP A 8 20.69 -1.55 13.90
N ALA A 9 21.75 -0.86 14.31
CA ALA A 9 22.04 -0.55 15.71
C ALA A 9 21.21 0.62 16.28
N GLY A 10 20.40 1.29 15.46
CA GLY A 10 19.57 2.42 15.85
C GLY A 10 20.29 3.78 15.89
N ASP A 11 21.58 3.84 15.52
CA ASP A 11 22.32 5.09 15.35
C ASP A 11 22.02 5.72 13.98
N LEU A 12 20.83 6.31 13.90
CA LEU A 12 20.36 6.97 12.67
C LEU A 12 21.22 8.17 12.28
N ASP A 13 21.78 8.92 13.23
CA ASP A 13 22.61 10.08 12.94
C ASP A 13 23.96 9.67 12.33
N GLY A 14 24.56 8.60 12.87
CA GLY A 14 25.74 7.96 12.31
C GLY A 14 25.47 7.39 10.91
N ALA A 15 24.36 6.66 10.74
CA ALA A 15 23.95 6.11 9.45
C ALA A 15 23.74 7.21 8.40
N ILE A 16 22.99 8.27 8.73
CA ILE A 16 22.75 9.43 7.85
C ILE A 16 24.08 10.06 7.44
N THR A 17 25.03 10.21 8.37
CA THR A 17 26.33 10.80 8.07
C THR A 17 27.11 9.97 7.05
N LEU A 18 27.14 8.65 7.21
CA LEU A 18 27.82 7.75 6.28
C LEU A 18 27.10 7.65 4.93
N TYR A 19 25.77 7.50 4.93
CA TYR A 19 24.98 7.50 3.71
C TYR A 19 25.12 8.81 2.93
N ARG A 20 25.14 9.97 3.60
CA ARG A 20 25.35 11.27 2.94
C ARG A 20 26.70 11.35 2.23
N ARG A 21 27.77 10.86 2.86
CA ARG A 21 29.10 10.81 2.24
C ARG A 21 29.10 9.92 0.99
N ALA A 22 28.57 8.70 1.10
CA ALA A 22 28.50 7.77 -0.03
C ALA A 22 27.58 8.28 -1.16
N ALA A 23 26.44 8.87 -0.82
CA ALA A 23 25.48 9.42 -1.78
C ALA A 23 26.07 10.59 -2.60
N ILE A 24 26.89 11.45 -1.97
CA ILE A 24 27.65 12.52 -2.63
C ILE A 24 28.67 11.93 -3.62
N LEU A 25 29.29 10.81 -3.29
CA LEU A 25 30.22 10.08 -4.17
C LEU A 25 29.52 9.31 -5.30
N GLY A 26 28.18 9.36 -5.36
CA GLY A 26 27.40 8.75 -6.43
C GLY A 26 26.90 7.33 -6.14
N ASP A 27 27.09 6.84 -4.92
CA ASP A 27 26.56 5.54 -4.50
C ASP A 27 25.02 5.55 -4.55
N ARG A 28 24.44 4.71 -5.41
CA ARG A 28 23.00 4.68 -5.70
C ARG A 28 22.19 4.11 -4.54
N THR A 29 22.74 3.10 -3.85
CA THR A 29 22.11 2.49 -2.68
C THR A 29 22.08 3.49 -1.53
N ALA A 30 23.18 4.20 -1.30
CA ALA A 30 23.24 5.26 -0.29
C ALA A 30 22.30 6.42 -0.62
N GLN A 31 22.17 6.81 -1.89
CA GLN A 31 21.17 7.82 -2.31
C GLN A 31 19.73 7.37 -2.01
N MET A 32 19.42 6.09 -2.23
CA MET A 32 18.11 5.53 -1.91
C MET A 32 17.87 5.52 -0.39
N ASN A 33 18.78 4.95 0.39
CA ASN A 33 18.62 4.80 1.84
C ASN A 33 18.57 6.16 2.54
N LEU A 34 19.46 7.09 2.16
CA LEU A 34 19.42 8.47 2.65
C LEU A 34 18.11 9.17 2.28
N GLY A 35 17.63 8.93 1.06
CA GLY A 35 16.36 9.43 0.59
C GLY A 35 15.19 8.97 1.45
N VAL A 36 15.10 7.67 1.72
CA VAL A 36 14.04 7.07 2.56
C VAL A 36 14.10 7.59 3.99
N ILE A 37 15.28 7.56 4.62
CA ILE A 37 15.45 7.97 6.02
C ILE A 37 15.06 9.44 6.21
N LEU A 38 15.51 10.32 5.33
CA LEU A 38 15.26 11.76 5.47
C LEU A 38 13.87 12.19 4.98
N SER A 39 13.24 11.47 4.03
CA SER A 39 11.97 11.85 3.42
C SER A 39 10.72 11.43 4.20
N ARG A 40 10.86 11.04 5.47
CA ARG A 40 9.71 10.80 6.35
C ARG A 40 8.81 12.05 6.38
N PRO A 41 7.49 11.92 6.13
CA PRO A 41 6.58 13.06 6.17
C PRO A 41 6.69 13.85 7.47
N GLY A 42 6.86 15.17 7.38
CA GLY A 42 6.99 16.05 8.55
C GLY A 42 8.40 16.12 9.14
N SER A 43 9.37 15.38 8.60
CA SER A 43 10.79 15.54 8.95
C SER A 43 11.29 16.93 8.54
N PRO A 44 12.12 17.61 9.36
CA PRO A 44 12.79 18.85 8.95
C PRO A 44 13.73 18.64 7.74
N HIS A 45 14.13 17.40 7.49
CA HIS A 45 14.99 17.02 6.36
C HIS A 45 14.21 16.43 5.18
N GLU A 46 12.87 16.48 5.19
CA GLU A 46 12.01 15.87 4.15
C GLU A 46 12.40 16.33 2.73
N ALA A 47 12.66 17.61 2.56
CA ALA A 47 13.06 18.19 1.29
C ALA A 47 14.43 17.68 0.80
N GLU A 48 15.37 17.40 1.72
CA GLU A 48 16.65 16.78 1.38
C GLU A 48 16.46 15.33 0.98
N GLY A 49 15.73 14.54 1.77
CA GLY A 49 15.43 13.15 1.46
C GLY A 49 14.79 13.01 0.10
N LEU A 50 13.81 13.85 -0.23
CA LEU A 50 13.18 13.85 -1.54
C LEU A 50 14.17 14.10 -2.68
N ARG A 51 15.12 15.02 -2.52
CA ARG A 51 16.16 15.26 -3.56
C ARG A 51 17.00 14.01 -3.79
N TRP A 52 17.37 13.31 -2.74
CA TRP A 52 18.13 12.06 -2.84
C TRP A 52 17.30 10.93 -3.45
N SER A 53 16.05 10.75 -3.02
CA SER A 53 15.12 9.78 -3.60
C SER A 53 14.93 10.02 -5.11
N TYR A 54 14.74 11.28 -5.53
CA TYR A 54 14.64 11.61 -6.97
C TYR A 54 15.92 11.27 -7.73
N ARG A 55 17.11 11.53 -7.15
CA ARG A 55 18.38 11.15 -7.79
C ARG A 55 18.51 9.63 -7.92
N ALA A 56 18.14 8.88 -6.88
CA ALA A 56 18.19 7.43 -6.87
C ALA A 56 17.34 6.82 -8.00
N THR A 57 16.25 7.46 -8.43
CA THR A 57 15.46 6.98 -9.59
C THR A 57 16.23 6.90 -10.90
N ARG A 58 17.40 7.54 -11.01
CA ARG A 58 18.26 7.46 -12.21
C ARG A 58 18.99 6.13 -12.35
N SER A 59 18.97 5.26 -11.32
CA SER A 59 19.57 3.93 -11.39
C SER A 59 18.88 3.00 -12.40
N GLY A 60 17.59 3.25 -12.68
CA GLY A 60 16.72 2.36 -13.47
C GLY A 60 16.00 1.33 -12.61
N GLU A 61 16.33 1.21 -11.32
CA GLU A 61 15.65 0.32 -10.39
C GLU A 61 14.26 0.83 -10.02
N ALA A 62 13.39 -0.10 -9.65
CA ALA A 62 12.01 0.19 -9.32
C ALA A 62 11.83 0.73 -7.89
N ALA A 63 12.64 0.26 -6.93
CA ALA A 63 12.52 0.60 -5.51
C ALA A 63 12.54 2.12 -5.20
N PRO A 64 13.43 2.95 -5.79
CA PRO A 64 13.38 4.40 -5.57
C PRO A 64 12.07 5.05 -6.06
N ALA A 65 11.51 4.56 -7.16
CA ALA A 65 10.24 5.06 -7.69
C ALA A 65 9.06 4.61 -6.81
N TRP A 66 9.08 3.36 -6.32
CA TRP A 66 8.11 2.86 -5.35
C TRP A 66 8.09 3.71 -4.07
N ASN A 67 9.27 3.98 -3.50
CA ASN A 67 9.39 4.78 -2.27
C ASN A 67 8.87 6.21 -2.46
N LEU A 68 9.13 6.83 -3.61
CA LEU A 68 8.54 8.13 -3.97
C LEU A 68 7.02 8.05 -4.11
N ALA A 69 6.48 6.99 -4.71
CA ALA A 69 5.04 6.80 -4.80
C ALA A 69 4.42 6.74 -3.39
N MET A 70 4.98 5.93 -2.49
CA MET A 70 4.50 5.81 -1.11
C MET A 70 4.59 7.12 -0.34
N HIS A 71 5.70 7.84 -0.46
CA HIS A 71 5.83 9.17 0.16
C HIS A 71 4.73 10.14 -0.33
N HIS A 72 4.53 10.26 -1.65
CA HIS A 72 3.54 11.19 -2.21
C HIS A 72 2.11 10.79 -1.85
N ARG A 73 1.86 9.50 -1.70
CA ARG A 73 0.59 8.96 -1.24
C ARG A 73 0.30 9.37 0.21
N MET A 74 1.28 9.26 1.11
CA MET A 74 1.15 9.72 2.50
C MET A 74 0.87 11.22 2.60
N ARG A 75 1.46 12.02 1.71
CA ARG A 75 1.20 13.47 1.61
C ARG A 75 -0.10 13.82 0.89
N GLY A 76 -0.90 12.83 0.49
CA GLY A 76 -2.12 13.05 -0.29
C GLY A 76 -1.89 13.60 -1.70
N ASN A 77 -0.65 13.59 -2.20
CA ASN A 77 -0.29 14.10 -3.52
C ASN A 77 -0.59 13.06 -4.61
N ARG A 78 -1.88 12.95 -4.94
CA ARG A 78 -2.42 12.01 -5.92
C ARG A 78 -1.72 12.02 -7.27
N ARG A 79 -1.40 13.21 -7.79
CA ARG A 79 -0.75 13.34 -9.10
C ARG A 79 0.64 12.69 -9.09
N ARG A 80 1.45 13.00 -8.07
CA ARG A 80 2.80 12.43 -7.95
C ARG A 80 2.77 10.96 -7.57
N TYR A 81 1.83 10.52 -6.73
CA TYR A 81 1.63 9.11 -6.41
C TYR A 81 1.47 8.27 -7.69
N PHE A 82 0.48 8.59 -8.54
CA PHE A 82 0.25 7.80 -9.76
C PHE A 82 1.39 7.89 -10.77
N HIS A 83 2.09 9.02 -10.83
CA HIS A 83 3.25 9.16 -11.70
C HIS A 83 4.36 8.17 -11.27
N TRP A 84 4.76 8.20 -10.01
CA TRP A 84 5.84 7.34 -9.51
C TRP A 84 5.46 5.87 -9.42
N LEU A 85 4.19 5.58 -9.12
CA LEU A 85 3.65 4.21 -9.18
C LEU A 85 3.76 3.65 -10.61
N LYS A 86 3.49 4.47 -11.63
CA LYS A 86 3.67 4.05 -13.03
C LYS A 86 5.15 3.78 -13.32
N VAL A 87 6.05 4.67 -12.91
CA VAL A 87 7.50 4.50 -13.12
C VAL A 87 8.01 3.23 -12.43
N ALA A 88 7.54 2.91 -11.23
CA ALA A 88 7.89 1.67 -10.53
C ALA A 88 7.39 0.43 -11.31
N ALA A 89 6.14 0.45 -11.76
CA ALA A 89 5.56 -0.64 -12.56
C ALA A 89 6.30 -0.84 -13.90
N ASP A 90 6.62 0.25 -14.60
CA ASP A 90 7.38 0.22 -15.86
C ASP A 90 8.81 -0.35 -15.66
N ARG A 91 9.30 -0.41 -14.43
CA ARG A 91 10.61 -0.97 -14.03
C ARG A 91 10.52 -2.35 -13.37
N GLY A 92 9.34 -2.97 -13.37
CA GLY A 92 9.17 -4.36 -12.92
C GLY A 92 8.80 -4.53 -11.45
N ASP A 93 8.41 -3.47 -10.74
CA ASP A 93 7.88 -3.63 -9.38
C ASP A 93 6.52 -4.34 -9.41
N GLU A 94 6.44 -5.54 -8.82
CA GLU A 94 5.27 -6.42 -8.92
C GLU A 94 4.03 -5.84 -8.23
N GLU A 95 4.22 -5.18 -7.10
CA GLU A 95 3.14 -4.50 -6.38
C GLU A 95 2.61 -3.35 -7.23
N ALA A 96 3.48 -2.49 -7.74
CA ALA A 96 3.11 -1.37 -8.61
C ALA A 96 2.40 -1.82 -9.88
N ILE A 97 2.84 -2.92 -10.51
CA ILE A 97 2.16 -3.52 -11.67
C ILE A 97 0.74 -3.94 -11.29
N THR A 98 0.58 -4.61 -10.15
CA THR A 98 -0.73 -5.04 -9.65
C THR A 98 -1.63 -3.84 -9.40
N PHE A 99 -1.12 -2.79 -8.75
CA PHE A 99 -1.89 -1.56 -8.54
C PHE A 99 -2.26 -0.87 -9.86
N GLN A 100 -1.36 -0.80 -10.84
CA GLN A 100 -1.68 -0.21 -12.15
C GLN A 100 -2.79 -0.98 -12.87
N ARG A 101 -2.82 -2.31 -12.78
CA ARG A 101 -3.92 -3.14 -13.34
C ARG A 101 -5.25 -2.81 -12.69
N VAL A 102 -5.28 -2.73 -11.36
CA VAL A 102 -6.49 -2.36 -10.61
C VAL A 102 -6.93 -0.94 -10.94
N ILE A 103 -6.01 0.02 -10.96
CA ILE A 103 -6.29 1.41 -11.35
C ILE A 103 -6.88 1.48 -12.77
N ALA A 104 -6.32 0.74 -13.72
CA ALA A 104 -6.82 0.69 -15.08
C ALA A 104 -8.24 0.11 -15.14
N ASP A 105 -8.50 -0.97 -14.40
CA ASP A 105 -9.83 -1.57 -14.32
C ASP A 105 -10.87 -0.64 -13.70
N ILE A 106 -10.54 0.02 -12.58
CA ILE A 106 -11.39 1.05 -11.96
C ILE A 106 -11.76 2.14 -12.98
N ARG A 107 -10.76 2.64 -13.73
CA ARG A 107 -10.97 3.68 -14.74
C ARG A 107 -11.85 3.19 -15.90
N ARG A 108 -11.67 1.95 -16.37
CA ARG A 108 -12.53 1.35 -17.41
C ARG A 108 -13.99 1.27 -16.99
N ARG A 109 -14.24 1.03 -15.70
CA ARG A 109 -15.60 1.00 -15.12
C ARG A 109 -16.15 2.39 -14.78
N GLY A 110 -15.47 3.47 -15.20
CA GLY A 110 -15.88 4.86 -14.91
C GLY A 110 -15.57 5.33 -13.48
N GLY A 111 -14.88 4.52 -12.69
CA GLY A 111 -14.52 4.83 -11.31
C GLY A 111 -13.27 5.71 -11.20
N ARG A 112 -13.12 6.34 -10.03
CA ARG A 112 -11.91 7.07 -9.65
C ARG A 112 -11.03 6.18 -8.79
N ALA A 113 -9.81 5.88 -9.26
CA ALA A 113 -8.87 5.03 -8.52
C ALA A 113 -8.57 5.57 -7.11
N PRO A 114 -8.64 4.76 -6.03
CA PRO A 114 -8.36 5.23 -4.68
C PRO A 114 -6.87 5.51 -4.47
N MET A 115 -6.54 6.36 -3.49
CA MET A 115 -5.22 6.35 -2.86
C MET A 115 -5.32 5.39 -1.68
N LEU A 116 -4.87 4.15 -1.85
CA LEU A 116 -4.81 3.18 -0.77
C LEU A 116 -3.67 3.58 0.16
N PHE A 117 -3.88 3.66 1.47
CA PHE A 117 -2.79 3.84 2.46
C PHE A 117 -2.35 2.45 2.94
N LEU A 118 -1.05 2.18 3.01
CA LEU A 118 -0.43 0.86 3.26
C LEU A 118 0.48 0.90 4.49
N GLU A 119 0.71 2.05 5.11
CA GLU A 119 1.67 2.13 6.21
C GLU A 119 1.24 1.34 7.46
N GLU A 120 -0.05 0.97 7.57
CA GLU A 120 -0.59 0.17 8.68
C GLU A 120 -1.31 -1.11 8.22
N ILE A 121 -1.34 -1.36 6.91
CA ILE A 121 -2.12 -2.47 6.35
C ILE A 121 -1.18 -3.57 5.92
N ASP A 122 -1.31 -4.74 6.55
CA ASP A 122 -0.62 -5.95 6.12
C ASP A 122 -0.84 -6.18 4.62
N THR A 123 0.26 -6.37 3.88
CA THR A 123 0.27 -6.63 2.43
C THR A 123 -0.67 -7.76 2.01
N SER A 124 -0.91 -8.74 2.89
CA SER A 124 -1.88 -9.83 2.66
C SER A 124 -3.34 -9.36 2.65
N VAL A 125 -3.70 -8.39 3.50
CA VAL A 125 -5.05 -7.79 3.54
C VAL A 125 -5.30 -7.01 2.24
N VAL A 126 -4.29 -6.30 1.77
CA VAL A 126 -4.36 -5.56 0.50
C VAL A 126 -4.48 -6.53 -0.67
N GLY A 127 -3.72 -7.62 -0.67
CA GLY A 127 -3.85 -8.68 -1.67
C GLY A 127 -5.27 -9.24 -1.77
N MET A 128 -5.89 -9.57 -0.63
CA MET A 128 -7.29 -10.03 -0.59
C MET A 128 -8.27 -8.97 -1.11
N MET A 129 -8.08 -7.70 -0.76
CA MET A 129 -8.94 -6.60 -1.22
C MET A 129 -8.85 -6.40 -2.74
N LEU A 130 -7.65 -6.46 -3.29
CA LEU A 130 -7.43 -6.32 -4.73
C LEU A 130 -8.01 -7.53 -5.47
N ASP A 131 -7.90 -8.74 -4.93
CA ASP A 131 -8.49 -9.96 -5.50
C ASP A 131 -10.02 -9.89 -5.57
N ALA A 132 -10.69 -9.49 -4.47
CA ALA A 132 -12.14 -9.29 -4.45
C ALA A 132 -12.62 -8.23 -5.47
N PHE A 133 -11.87 -7.13 -5.61
CA PHE A 133 -12.16 -6.12 -6.62
C PHE A 133 -11.98 -6.65 -8.05
N LEU A 134 -10.89 -7.37 -8.32
CA LEU A 134 -10.61 -7.98 -9.62
C LEU A 134 -11.67 -9.00 -10.01
N LYS A 135 -12.21 -9.76 -9.04
CA LYS A 135 -13.34 -10.68 -9.23
C LYS A 135 -14.70 -9.99 -9.39
N GLY A 136 -14.75 -8.66 -9.19
CA GLY A 136 -16.00 -7.88 -9.27
C GLY A 136 -16.90 -8.05 -8.04
N GLU A 137 -16.37 -8.60 -6.95
CA GLU A 137 -17.08 -8.75 -5.69
C GLU A 137 -17.18 -7.42 -4.95
N GLU A 138 -16.24 -6.49 -5.18
CA GLU A 138 -16.15 -5.18 -4.56
C GLU A 138 -15.92 -4.05 -5.59
N ASP A 139 -16.32 -2.81 -5.24
CA ASP A 139 -16.13 -1.63 -6.07
C ASP A 139 -15.03 -0.67 -5.54
N ALA A 140 -14.65 0.29 -6.38
CA ALA A 140 -13.57 1.24 -6.08
C ALA A 140 -13.88 2.18 -4.89
N ALA A 141 -15.15 2.52 -4.67
CA ALA A 141 -15.57 3.39 -3.58
C ALA A 141 -15.56 2.62 -2.25
N SER A 142 -15.93 1.34 -2.26
CA SER A 142 -15.75 0.41 -1.16
C SER A 142 -14.28 0.29 -0.80
N LEU A 143 -13.39 -0.02 -1.76
CA LEU A 143 -11.95 -0.08 -1.51
C LEU A 143 -11.39 1.20 -0.85
N GLN A 144 -11.87 2.37 -1.28
CA GLN A 144 -11.45 3.64 -0.69
C GLN A 144 -11.89 3.80 0.77
N LYS A 145 -13.20 3.65 1.04
CA LYS A 145 -13.76 3.79 2.39
C LYS A 145 -13.10 2.83 3.38
N TRP A 146 -12.72 1.66 2.87
CA TRP A 146 -12.07 0.59 3.61
C TRP A 146 -10.64 0.93 3.99
N ALA A 147 -9.85 1.38 3.02
CA ALA A 147 -8.51 1.89 3.30
C ALA A 147 -8.54 3.06 4.29
N GLU A 148 -9.54 3.95 4.17
CA GLU A 148 -9.72 5.07 5.10
C GLU A 148 -10.12 4.63 6.52
N ALA A 149 -10.97 3.59 6.66
CA ALA A 149 -11.36 3.04 7.97
C ALA A 149 -10.19 2.38 8.69
N ILE A 150 -9.37 1.61 7.97
CA ILE A 150 -8.20 0.94 8.54
C ILE A 150 -7.19 1.99 9.05
N VAL A 151 -6.93 3.06 8.28
CA VAL A 151 -6.05 4.18 8.70
C VAL A 151 -6.57 4.89 9.95
N ARG A 152 -7.88 4.88 10.20
CA ARG A 152 -8.45 5.46 11.42
C ARG A 152 -8.35 4.53 12.64
N GLY A 153 -7.75 3.36 12.49
CA GLY A 153 -7.69 2.34 13.55
C GLY A 153 -9.08 1.77 13.89
N GLU A 154 -10.07 1.98 13.02
CA GLU A 154 -11.38 1.36 13.13
C GLU A 154 -11.18 -0.12 12.80
N ALA A 155 -11.03 -0.97 13.84
CA ALA A 155 -10.71 -2.38 13.74
C ALA A 155 -11.39 -3.02 12.51
N ALA A 156 -10.56 -3.52 11.60
CA ALA A 156 -10.93 -3.98 10.27
C ALA A 156 -12.23 -4.78 10.26
N LEU A 157 -13.33 -4.10 9.95
CA LEU A 157 -14.47 -4.77 9.34
C LEU A 157 -13.90 -5.41 8.07
N GLY A 158 -14.26 -6.66 7.73
CA GLY A 158 -13.92 -7.37 6.47
C GLY A 158 -14.97 -7.12 5.35
N PRO A 159 -14.61 -7.18 4.04
CA PRO A 159 -15.26 -6.47 2.91
C PRO A 159 -16.79 -6.38 2.98
N PRO A 160 -17.42 -5.29 2.51
CA PRO A 160 -18.82 -4.98 2.79
C PRO A 160 -19.81 -6.02 2.24
N ARG A 161 -19.40 -6.94 1.34
CA ARG A 161 -20.18 -8.17 1.04
C ARG A 161 -19.82 -9.41 1.86
N SER A 162 -18.59 -9.58 2.34
CA SER A 162 -18.28 -10.61 3.35
C SER A 162 -19.05 -10.39 4.66
N ARG A 163 -19.38 -9.12 4.93
CA ARG A 163 -20.27 -8.71 6.01
C ARG A 163 -21.72 -9.12 5.79
N LEU A 164 -22.26 -9.03 4.56
CA LEU A 164 -23.57 -9.60 4.23
C LEU A 164 -23.60 -11.10 4.48
N ILE A 165 -22.53 -11.85 4.17
CA ILE A 165 -22.48 -13.28 4.48
C ILE A 165 -22.44 -13.53 5.98
N ALA A 166 -21.63 -12.78 6.75
CA ALA A 166 -21.57 -12.96 8.20
C ALA A 166 -22.90 -12.58 8.90
N GLU A 167 -23.50 -11.46 8.51
CA GLU A 167 -24.78 -10.97 9.05
C GLU A 167 -25.95 -11.89 8.64
N VAL A 168 -26.00 -12.36 7.38
CA VAL A 168 -27.00 -13.33 6.92
C VAL A 168 -26.78 -14.70 7.58
N VAL A 169 -25.53 -15.13 7.79
CA VAL A 169 -25.23 -16.39 8.53
C VAL A 169 -25.69 -16.29 9.98
N ASP A 170 -25.47 -15.14 10.63
CA ASP A 170 -25.87 -14.90 12.01
C ASP A 170 -27.39 -14.75 12.13
N GLU A 171 -28.05 -14.03 11.21
CA GLU A 171 -29.51 -13.93 11.13
C GLU A 171 -30.18 -15.28 10.83
N MET A 172 -29.64 -16.07 9.89
CA MET A 172 -30.15 -17.41 9.56
C MET A 172 -29.98 -18.40 10.72
N ALA A 173 -28.94 -18.25 11.53
CA ALA A 173 -28.72 -19.07 12.73
C ALA A 173 -29.63 -18.65 13.90
N LEU A 174 -29.94 -17.35 14.02
CA LEU A 174 -30.82 -16.82 15.07
C LEU A 174 -32.30 -17.10 14.80
N THR A 175 -32.73 -17.05 13.54
CA THR A 175 -34.14 -17.18 13.15
C THR A 175 -34.59 -18.62 12.90
N ARG A 176 -33.67 -19.59 12.82
CA ARG A 176 -33.99 -21.00 12.54
C ARG A 176 -33.39 -21.95 13.59
N PRO A 177 -34.22 -22.61 14.43
CA PRO A 177 -33.77 -23.41 15.58
C PRO A 177 -32.84 -24.60 15.29
N ARG A 178 -32.62 -24.96 14.01
CA ARG A 178 -31.77 -26.08 13.58
C ARG A 178 -30.66 -25.66 12.60
N MET A 179 -30.52 -24.37 12.32
CA MET A 179 -29.52 -23.85 11.39
C MET A 179 -28.23 -23.51 12.13
N THR A 180 -27.16 -24.25 11.86
CA THR A 180 -25.83 -23.94 12.43
C THR A 180 -25.08 -22.97 11.51
N LYS A 181 -24.18 -22.14 12.06
CA LYS A 181 -23.36 -21.21 11.28
C LYS A 181 -22.59 -21.90 10.14
N ARG A 182 -22.14 -23.14 10.37
CA ARG A 182 -21.48 -23.99 9.36
C ARG A 182 -22.42 -24.35 8.21
N ARG A 183 -23.66 -24.76 8.51
CA ARG A 183 -24.66 -25.18 7.51
C ARG A 183 -25.25 -23.99 6.74
N ALA A 184 -25.35 -22.83 7.38
CA ALA A 184 -25.72 -21.57 6.72
C ALA A 184 -24.67 -21.15 5.68
N ARG A 185 -23.36 -21.24 6.02
CA ARG A 185 -22.27 -21.00 5.07
C ARG A 185 -22.33 -21.95 3.87
N GLU A 186 -22.49 -23.25 4.11
CA GLU A 186 -22.59 -24.26 3.04
C GLU A 186 -23.78 -24.04 2.09
N LEU A 187 -24.89 -23.45 2.57
CA LEU A 187 -26.06 -23.11 1.76
C LEU A 187 -25.84 -21.86 0.89
N ILE A 188 -25.19 -20.84 1.44
CA ILE A 188 -24.85 -19.61 0.72
C ILE A 188 -23.87 -19.91 -0.42
N PHE A 189 -22.89 -20.78 -0.20
CA PHE A 189 -21.94 -21.23 -1.23
C PHE A 189 -22.56 -22.11 -2.33
N LYS A 190 -23.76 -22.65 -2.14
CA LYS A 190 -24.47 -23.47 -3.15
C LYS A 190 -25.45 -22.66 -4.00
N LEU A 191 -25.70 -21.40 -3.66
CA LEU A 191 -26.67 -20.51 -4.31
C LEU A 191 -26.00 -19.41 -5.17
N GLY A 192 -24.67 -19.33 -5.17
CA GLY A 192 -23.86 -18.55 -6.12
C GLY A 192 -23.12 -19.47 -7.08
#